data_AF-A0A7F5R2E8-F1
#
_entry.id   AF-A0A7F5R2E8-F1
#
_cell.length_a   1.000
_cell.length_b   1.000
_cell.length_c   1.000
_cell.angle_alpha   90.00
_cell.angle_beta   90.00
_cell.angle_gamma   90.00
#
_symmetry.space_group_name_H-M   'P 1'
#
loop_
_entity.id
_entity.type
_entity.pdbx_description
1 polymer ?
#
loop_
_entity_poly.entity_id
_entity_poly.type
_entity_poly.pdbx_seq_one_letter_code
_entity_poly.pdbx_strand_id
1 'polypeptide(L)'
;MSDPTVSVSKGVFVFKNGFKPGSTKSKNKNKQSSTKTYNSILENKLWYKSYSKLWNKIEKKIQDSSDSDEKINTRIKKSQCTFSLLQGWYEASYPIESPKRTKKPPKKRKILVVVIPDFESFNDKILQDFVLIISSYLNVLPFALVFGVATSTSALHKSLPHHVSSRISVKVFQSQTSVVYLNNILENIFLTADCPFHLGGRIFSLFIDQFLFYDLSVKGFIRNVKYAMLEHYSYGNAMALCTDQKHLKSLLNEFTHDDFENVRHLISFRSLVENEQPDNRIKLLTNDDFLKDVLHQEITTFLEYLRTFHLFLKCLYVLVQDLPNNPLGKQFRELYRTSVNELITSTDEFRQSFRLLGFQSKDELLIKLTWIAHLIGSEGNDSVGIKKVIKTLNAFVKQIENFNLKMEESGDEENDDVVVVTKAKSRQELKEKLLKMTHESKPLNKYEKMRKELLTFLTQTFEKYLNTPKELPFHEIFIFNDISIRQHIEGIQMASLHEALVNPQAYLQCQCCTLPNNSSILKTMPDVCILYKLHLECGKLINLYDLLQSFLVIVEPENNEDCKAIKPELQARFTQAVAELEYLGFVKSSKRKADHVTRLTWSA
;
A
#
# COMPACT_ATOMS: atom_id res chain seq x y z
N MET A 1 16.00 -10.28 -19.45
CA MET A 1 14.60 -9.83 -19.59
C MET A 1 14.50 -8.49 -18.88
N SER A 2 14.33 -7.44 -19.65
CA SER A 2 14.32 -6.04 -19.22
C SER A 2 12.94 -5.66 -18.71
N ASP A 3 12.80 -5.41 -17.41
CA ASP A 3 11.60 -4.84 -16.80
C ASP A 3 11.28 -3.47 -17.40
N PRO A 4 10.08 -3.27 -18.00
CA PRO A 4 9.64 -1.97 -18.48
C PRO A 4 8.52 -1.44 -17.57
N THR A 5 8.85 -0.94 -16.38
CA THR A 5 7.93 -0.09 -15.58
C THR A 5 8.72 0.77 -14.60
N VAL A 6 9.49 1.73 -15.11
CA VAL A 6 10.07 2.79 -14.28
C VAL A 6 8.96 3.81 -13.99
N SER A 7 8.28 3.64 -12.86
CA SER A 7 7.37 4.67 -12.35
C SER A 7 8.19 5.76 -11.64
N VAL A 8 8.22 6.95 -12.23
CA VAL A 8 8.92 8.11 -11.67
C VAL A 8 8.03 8.77 -10.61
N SER A 9 8.50 8.76 -9.38
CA SER A 9 7.93 9.55 -8.29
C SER A 9 8.13 11.04 -8.59
N LYS A 10 7.03 11.79 -8.71
CA LYS A 10 7.03 13.25 -8.94
C LYS A 10 7.49 13.97 -7.67
N GLY A 11 8.78 14.26 -7.57
CA GLY A 11 9.36 15.21 -6.62
C GLY A 11 9.59 16.56 -7.29
N VAL A 12 8.83 17.59 -6.90
CA VAL A 12 9.09 18.98 -7.29
C VAL A 12 10.00 19.59 -6.23
N PHE A 13 11.25 19.89 -6.58
CA PHE A 13 12.19 20.55 -5.67
C PHE A 13 12.07 22.07 -5.82
N VAL A 14 11.52 22.72 -4.81
CA VAL A 14 11.48 24.19 -4.69
C VAL A 14 12.63 24.61 -3.78
N PHE A 15 13.54 25.46 -4.28
CA PHE A 15 14.59 26.05 -3.43
C PHE A 15 14.03 27.28 -2.70
N LYS A 16 14.04 27.25 -1.36
CA LYS A 16 13.76 28.40 -0.50
C LYS A 16 14.83 29.48 -0.68
N ASN A 17 14.52 30.54 -1.42
CA ASN A 17 15.27 31.79 -1.31
C ASN A 17 14.64 32.62 -0.19
N GLY A 18 15.40 32.85 0.88
CA GLY A 18 15.00 33.55 2.11
C GLY A 18 14.63 35.03 1.92
N PHE A 19 13.54 35.29 1.20
CA PHE A 19 12.94 36.61 1.08
C PHE A 19 11.80 36.73 2.10
N LYS A 20 11.97 37.61 3.09
CA LYS A 20 10.89 37.99 4.02
C LYS A 20 10.11 39.15 3.39
N PRO A 21 8.84 38.99 2.99
CA PRO A 21 8.05 40.10 2.49
C PRO A 21 7.60 41.00 3.64
N GLY A 22 7.71 42.32 3.44
CA GLY A 22 7.22 43.33 4.37
C GLY A 22 5.70 43.27 4.53
N SER A 23 5.25 43.32 5.79
CA SER A 23 3.85 43.23 6.18
C SER A 23 3.02 44.36 5.58
N THR A 24 2.11 44.05 4.67
CA THR A 24 0.98 44.93 4.34
C THR A 24 -0.32 44.15 4.54
N LYS A 25 -1.07 44.56 5.57
CA LYS A 25 -2.37 43.99 5.94
C LYS A 25 -3.38 44.30 4.84
N SER A 26 -3.73 43.31 4.02
CA SER A 26 -4.91 43.36 3.16
C SER A 26 -5.98 42.42 3.71
N LYS A 27 -7.09 42.99 4.17
CA LYS A 27 -8.28 42.28 4.64
C LYS A 27 -9.05 41.73 3.42
N ASN A 28 -8.84 40.47 3.08
CA ASN A 28 -9.74 39.76 2.17
C ASN A 28 -10.72 38.90 2.99
N LYS A 29 -12.01 39.28 2.92
CA LYS A 29 -13.14 38.52 3.44
C LYS A 29 -13.25 37.20 2.68
N ASN A 30 -12.85 36.10 3.32
CA ASN A 30 -13.10 34.76 2.82
C ASN A 30 -14.60 34.44 2.89
N LYS A 31 -15.20 34.16 1.74
CA LYS A 31 -16.49 33.49 1.61
C LYS A 31 -16.27 31.99 1.89
N GLN A 32 -16.13 31.63 3.17
CA GLN A 32 -16.16 30.25 3.68
C GLN A 32 -17.54 30.03 4.29
N SER A 33 -18.46 29.39 3.56
CA SER A 33 -19.76 29.00 4.11
C SER A 33 -20.25 27.69 3.50
N SER A 34 -19.71 26.57 3.98
CA SER A 34 -20.42 25.26 4.01
C SER A 34 -19.62 24.15 4.70
N THR A 35 -18.28 24.22 4.77
CA THR A 35 -17.43 23.16 5.36
C THR A 35 -17.12 23.29 6.85
N LYS A 36 -17.45 24.41 7.51
CA LYS A 36 -17.16 24.60 8.95
C LYS A 36 -18.10 23.83 9.89
N THR A 37 -19.29 23.47 9.43
CA THR A 37 -20.35 22.91 10.29
C THR A 37 -20.20 21.41 10.56
N TYR A 38 -19.63 20.63 9.63
CA TYR A 38 -19.42 19.19 9.82
C TYR A 38 -18.18 18.89 10.67
N ASN A 39 -17.10 19.65 10.47
CA ASN A 39 -15.89 19.49 11.26
C ASN A 39 -16.14 19.80 12.74
N SER A 40 -16.97 20.79 13.08
CA SER A 40 -17.25 21.13 14.49
C SER A 40 -17.99 20.02 15.25
N ILE A 41 -18.78 19.19 14.56
CA ILE A 41 -19.51 18.05 15.18
C ILE A 41 -18.55 16.90 15.45
N LEU A 42 -17.62 16.65 14.53
CA LEU A 42 -16.62 15.58 14.64
C LEU A 42 -15.46 15.95 15.57
N GLU A 43 -15.03 17.22 15.59
CA GLU A 43 -13.95 17.75 16.43
C GLU A 43 -14.18 17.51 17.93
N ASN A 44 -15.43 17.42 18.36
CA ASN A 44 -15.78 17.16 19.75
C ASN A 44 -15.68 15.68 20.14
N LYS A 45 -15.73 14.74 19.19
CA LYS A 45 -15.68 13.30 19.47
C LYS A 45 -14.26 12.87 19.88
N LEU A 46 -14.16 12.00 20.89
CA LEU A 46 -12.89 11.56 21.46
C LEU A 46 -12.04 10.81 20.43
N TRP A 47 -12.65 9.89 19.67
CA TRP A 47 -11.97 9.15 18.61
C TRP A 47 -11.36 10.05 17.54
N TYR A 48 -12.04 11.14 17.16
CA TYR A 48 -11.56 12.04 16.11
C TYR A 48 -10.35 12.85 16.58
N LYS A 49 -10.34 13.26 17.86
CA LYS A 49 -9.17 13.90 18.48
C LYS A 49 -7.96 12.99 18.47
N SER A 50 -8.13 11.70 18.85
CA SER A 50 -7.04 10.72 18.80
C SER A 50 -6.56 10.46 17.37
N TYR A 51 -7.49 10.24 16.43
CA TYR A 51 -7.19 10.08 15.01
C TYR A 51 -6.39 11.26 14.45
N SER A 52 -6.87 12.49 14.66
CA SER A 52 -6.23 13.70 14.12
C SER A 52 -4.83 13.89 14.69
N LYS A 53 -4.63 13.65 15.99
CA LYS A 53 -3.29 13.71 16.62
C LYS A 53 -2.33 12.69 15.99
N LEU A 54 -2.75 11.44 15.84
CA LEU A 54 -1.92 10.38 15.26
C LEU A 54 -1.64 10.64 13.77
N TRP A 55 -2.66 10.97 12.99
CA TRP A 55 -2.52 11.27 11.57
C TRP A 55 -1.60 12.45 11.33
N ASN A 56 -1.71 13.53 12.12
CA ASN A 56 -0.80 14.68 12.00
C ASN A 56 0.66 14.32 12.33
N LYS A 57 0.89 13.39 13.27
CA LYS A 57 2.25 12.87 13.58
C LYS A 57 2.82 12.10 12.39
N ILE A 58 2.00 11.24 11.77
CA ILE A 58 2.35 10.47 10.57
C ILE A 58 2.59 11.42 9.38
N GLU A 59 1.68 12.36 9.14
CA GLU A 59 1.76 13.29 8.03
C GLU A 59 2.99 14.19 8.13
N LYS A 60 3.36 14.66 9.33
CA LYS A 60 4.65 15.37 9.53
C LYS A 60 5.86 14.51 9.19
N LYS A 61 5.89 13.25 9.64
CA LYS A 61 6.96 12.29 9.28
C LYS A 61 7.03 12.05 7.77
N ILE A 62 5.91 12.17 7.05
CA ILE A 62 5.85 12.04 5.58
C ILE A 62 6.25 13.37 4.87
N GLN A 63 5.80 14.52 5.40
CA GLN A 63 5.96 15.86 4.79
C GLN A 63 7.31 16.53 5.02
N ASP A 64 8.15 16.01 5.92
CA ASP A 64 9.57 16.44 6.01
C ASP A 64 10.37 16.22 4.69
N SER A 65 9.72 15.74 3.62
CA SER A 65 10.26 15.62 2.25
C SER A 65 9.55 16.43 1.14
N SER A 66 8.62 17.37 1.42
CA SER A 66 7.94 18.12 0.33
C SER A 66 7.51 19.52 0.73
N ASP A 67 8.16 20.53 0.16
CA ASP A 67 7.86 21.95 0.35
C ASP A 67 6.53 22.37 -0.31
N SER A 68 5.78 23.21 0.42
CA SER A 68 4.50 23.81 0.00
C SER A 68 4.70 25.02 -0.91
N ASP A 69 3.95 25.07 -2.02
CA ASP A 69 3.92 26.21 -2.94
C ASP A 69 3.31 27.47 -2.29
N GLU A 70 4.15 28.46 -1.95
CA GLU A 70 3.66 29.80 -1.67
C GLU A 70 3.31 30.53 -2.98
N LYS A 71 2.03 30.90 -3.13
CA LYS A 71 1.57 31.73 -4.24
C LYS A 71 2.15 33.14 -4.12
N ILE A 72 3.16 33.46 -4.91
CA ILE A 72 3.66 34.82 -5.09
C ILE A 72 2.61 35.62 -5.86
N ASN A 73 1.98 36.59 -5.18
CA ASN A 73 1.12 37.58 -5.84
C ASN A 73 1.98 38.50 -6.72
N THR A 74 2.00 38.28 -8.02
CA THR A 74 2.64 39.20 -8.98
C THR A 74 1.62 40.18 -9.57
N ARG A 75 2.02 41.47 -9.61
CA ARG A 75 1.23 42.61 -10.13
C ARG A 75 1.20 42.72 -11.66
N ILE A 76 1.77 41.76 -12.39
CA ILE A 76 1.97 41.82 -13.85
C ILE A 76 0.94 40.93 -14.54
N LYS A 77 0.27 41.45 -15.59
CA LYS A 77 -0.69 40.67 -16.37
C LYS A 77 0.06 39.70 -17.31
N LYS A 78 -0.43 38.46 -17.42
CA LYS A 78 0.18 37.42 -18.28
C LYS A 78 0.36 37.83 -19.74
N SER A 79 -0.50 38.70 -20.27
CA SER A 79 -0.42 39.24 -21.63
C SER A 79 0.80 40.12 -21.90
N GLN A 80 1.46 40.61 -20.85
CA GLN A 80 2.63 41.48 -20.94
C GLN A 80 3.95 40.73 -20.73
N CYS A 81 3.90 39.42 -20.48
CA CYS A 81 5.09 38.60 -20.22
C CYS A 81 5.79 38.19 -21.53
N THR A 82 6.64 39.06 -22.07
CA THR A 82 7.52 38.78 -23.22
C THR A 82 8.95 38.43 -22.78
N PHE A 83 9.71 37.76 -23.64
CA PHE A 83 11.14 37.49 -23.39
C PHE A 83 11.97 38.78 -23.26
N SER A 84 11.59 39.86 -23.94
CA SER A 84 12.21 41.18 -23.79
C SER A 84 11.99 41.79 -22.40
N LEU A 85 10.79 41.64 -21.83
CA LEU A 85 10.51 42.06 -20.46
C LEU A 85 11.26 41.19 -19.44
N LEU A 86 11.33 39.88 -19.68
CA LEU A 86 12.09 38.97 -18.84
C LEU A 86 13.58 39.33 -18.83
N GLN A 87 14.13 39.69 -19.99
CA GLN A 87 15.49 40.19 -20.12
C GLN A 87 15.70 41.47 -19.30
N GLY A 88 14.88 42.49 -19.51
CA GLY A 88 15.00 43.76 -18.78
C GLY A 88 14.83 43.58 -17.26
N TRP A 89 13.93 42.69 -16.83
CA TRP A 89 13.77 42.34 -15.41
C TRP A 89 15.00 41.65 -14.84
N TYR A 90 15.59 40.70 -15.59
CA TYR A 90 16.77 39.95 -15.14
C TYR A 90 18.00 40.86 -15.04
N GLU A 91 18.22 41.73 -16.02
CA GLU A 91 19.31 42.72 -16.01
C GLU A 91 19.14 43.74 -14.87
N ALA A 92 17.92 44.21 -14.60
CA ALA A 92 17.64 45.12 -13.49
C ALA A 92 17.80 44.45 -12.11
N SER A 93 17.45 43.17 -12.00
CA SER A 93 17.53 42.41 -10.75
C SER A 93 18.93 41.86 -10.45
N TYR A 94 19.73 41.61 -11.49
CA TYR A 94 21.08 41.04 -11.42
C TYR A 94 22.07 41.82 -12.30
N PRO A 95 22.35 43.10 -11.99
CA PRO A 95 23.26 43.92 -12.79
C PRO A 95 24.69 43.35 -12.76
N ILE A 96 25.33 43.34 -13.93
CA ILE A 96 26.73 42.96 -14.09
C ILE A 96 27.59 44.13 -13.59
N GLU A 97 28.15 44.03 -12.38
CA GLU A 97 29.19 44.98 -11.96
C GLU A 97 30.41 44.82 -12.88
N SER A 98 30.69 45.85 -13.69
CA SER A 98 31.92 45.96 -14.48
C SER A 98 33.16 45.91 -13.57
N PRO A 99 34.30 45.33 -14.01
CA PRO A 99 35.45 45.05 -13.15
C PRO A 99 36.18 46.34 -12.78
N LYS A 100 35.73 47.05 -11.75
CA LYS A 100 36.53 48.07 -11.07
C LYS A 100 37.14 47.44 -9.81
N ARG A 101 38.45 47.18 -9.90
CA ARG A 101 39.43 46.90 -8.84
C ARG A 101 38.83 46.77 -7.42
N THR A 102 38.21 45.64 -7.11
CA THR A 102 37.93 45.26 -5.72
C THR A 102 38.14 43.76 -5.56
N LYS A 103 38.88 43.37 -4.51
CA LYS A 103 39.30 42.00 -4.18
C LYS A 103 38.12 41.12 -3.68
N LYS A 104 37.02 41.05 -4.42
CA LYS A 104 35.90 40.13 -4.12
C LYS A 104 35.64 39.23 -5.35
N PRO A 105 35.42 37.92 -5.16
CA PRO A 105 35.11 37.04 -6.28
C PRO A 105 33.82 37.50 -6.97
N PRO A 106 33.72 37.41 -8.32
CA PRO A 106 32.54 37.84 -9.04
C PRO A 106 31.31 37.07 -8.55
N LYS A 107 30.23 37.78 -8.20
CA LYS A 107 28.93 37.15 -7.85
C LYS A 107 28.50 36.28 -9.04
N LYS A 108 28.37 34.96 -8.80
CA LYS A 108 27.88 34.01 -9.82
C LYS A 108 26.49 34.44 -10.29
N ARG A 109 26.28 34.48 -11.62
CA ARG A 109 24.95 34.74 -12.23
C ARG A 109 23.94 33.71 -11.71
N LYS A 110 22.73 34.15 -11.37
CA LYS A 110 21.67 33.24 -10.91
C LYS A 110 20.98 32.60 -12.11
N ILE A 111 20.83 31.27 -12.08
CA ILE A 111 20.25 30.50 -13.18
C ILE A 111 18.72 30.54 -13.11
N LEU A 112 18.07 30.71 -14.25
CA LEU A 112 16.62 30.57 -14.43
C LEU A 112 16.29 29.12 -14.71
N VAL A 113 15.72 28.42 -13.71
CA VAL A 113 15.33 27.02 -13.85
C VAL A 113 13.87 26.95 -14.28
N VAL A 114 13.60 26.27 -15.39
CA VAL A 114 12.25 25.99 -15.88
C VAL A 114 12.00 24.48 -15.76
N VAL A 115 11.06 24.12 -14.89
CA VAL A 115 10.68 22.73 -14.64
C VAL A 115 9.46 22.37 -15.49
N ILE A 116 9.58 21.30 -16.27
CA ILE A 116 8.51 20.73 -17.10
C ILE A 116 8.20 19.34 -16.53
N PRO A 117 7.22 19.20 -15.62
CA PRO A 117 7.01 17.97 -14.87
C PRO A 117 6.52 16.78 -15.70
N ASP A 118 5.74 17.04 -16.75
CA ASP A 118 5.07 16.02 -17.57
C ASP A 118 5.46 16.20 -19.04
N PHE A 119 6.70 15.89 -19.39
CA PHE A 119 7.27 16.09 -20.73
C PHE A 119 6.40 15.47 -21.84
N GLU A 120 5.91 14.25 -21.62
CA GLU A 120 5.16 13.45 -22.61
C GLU A 120 3.76 14.02 -22.91
N SER A 121 3.23 14.88 -22.05
CA SER A 121 1.92 15.53 -22.26
C SER A 121 2.04 16.83 -23.08
N PHE A 122 3.26 17.31 -23.37
CA PHE A 122 3.46 18.52 -24.15
C PHE A 122 3.31 18.26 -25.65
N ASN A 123 2.82 19.28 -26.36
CA ASN A 123 2.86 19.27 -27.81
C ASN A 123 4.32 19.47 -28.27
N ASP A 124 4.82 18.51 -29.04
CA ASP A 124 6.19 18.50 -29.55
C ASP A 124 6.59 19.82 -30.25
N LYS A 125 5.70 20.39 -31.08
CA LYS A 125 6.00 21.62 -31.84
C LYS A 125 6.24 22.81 -30.92
N ILE A 126 5.37 22.99 -29.92
CA ILE A 126 5.47 24.09 -28.96
C ILE A 126 6.76 23.97 -28.15
N LEU A 127 7.12 22.75 -27.76
CA LEU A 127 8.33 22.49 -27.00
C LEU A 127 9.59 22.76 -27.83
N GLN A 128 9.61 22.34 -29.09
CA GLN A 128 10.70 22.60 -30.04
C GLN A 128 10.91 24.11 -30.23
N ASP A 129 9.84 24.84 -30.52
CA ASP A 129 9.88 26.30 -30.71
C ASP A 129 10.38 26.99 -29.43
N PHE A 130 9.90 26.57 -28.26
CA PHE A 130 10.31 27.11 -26.98
C PHE A 130 11.81 26.91 -26.70
N VAL A 131 12.36 25.72 -26.97
CA VAL A 131 13.79 25.45 -26.83
C VAL A 131 14.61 26.32 -27.78
N LEU A 132 14.17 26.48 -29.03
CA LEU A 132 14.86 27.32 -30.01
C LEU A 132 14.86 28.79 -29.59
N ILE A 133 13.73 29.30 -29.09
CA ILE A 133 13.63 30.66 -28.54
C ILE A 133 14.60 30.82 -27.37
N ILE A 134 14.58 29.92 -26.38
CA ILE A 134 15.52 29.98 -25.25
C ILE A 134 16.97 29.94 -25.71
N SER A 135 17.29 29.10 -26.70
CA SER A 135 18.64 28.98 -27.26
C SER A 135 19.18 30.33 -27.76
N SER A 136 18.32 31.16 -28.35
CA SER A 136 18.70 32.50 -28.84
C SER A 136 19.04 33.49 -27.70
N TYR A 137 18.44 33.32 -26.53
CA TYR A 137 18.61 34.21 -25.38
C TYR A 137 19.72 33.76 -24.40
N LEU A 138 20.43 32.66 -24.65
CA LEU A 138 21.44 32.11 -23.73
C LEU A 138 22.59 33.07 -23.41
N ASN A 139 22.91 34.00 -24.31
CA ASN A 139 23.96 35.00 -24.10
C ASN A 139 23.60 36.00 -22.99
N VAL A 140 22.30 36.25 -22.79
CA VAL A 140 21.78 37.24 -21.85
C VAL A 140 21.16 36.59 -20.62
N LEU A 141 20.39 35.52 -20.82
CA LEU A 141 19.63 34.81 -19.79
C LEU A 141 20.17 33.39 -19.59
N PRO A 142 20.72 33.05 -18.40
CA PRO A 142 21.20 31.70 -18.13
C PRO A 142 20.02 30.77 -17.78
N PHE A 143 19.54 30.00 -18.75
CA PHE A 143 18.46 29.03 -18.55
C PHE A 143 18.98 27.63 -18.22
N ALA A 144 18.23 26.91 -17.37
CA ALA A 144 18.34 25.47 -17.19
C ALA A 144 16.95 24.83 -17.28
N LEU A 145 16.83 23.76 -18.06
CA LEU A 145 15.59 23.01 -18.25
C LEU A 145 15.64 21.71 -17.44
N VAL A 146 14.60 21.44 -16.67
CA VAL A 146 14.41 20.16 -15.97
C VAL A 146 13.19 19.46 -16.56
N PHE A 147 13.42 18.35 -17.25
CA PHE A 147 12.37 17.54 -17.85
C PHE A 147 12.00 16.38 -16.92
N GLY A 148 10.73 16.32 -16.51
CA GLY A 148 10.12 15.14 -15.91
C GLY A 148 9.70 14.17 -17.02
N VAL A 149 10.54 13.18 -17.27
CA VAL A 149 10.28 12.11 -18.25
C VAL A 149 9.76 10.89 -17.49
N ALA A 150 8.60 10.35 -17.88
CA ALA A 150 7.98 9.23 -17.18
C ALA A 150 8.52 7.87 -17.67
N THR A 151 8.79 7.72 -18.97
CA THR A 151 9.15 6.42 -19.55
C THR A 151 10.66 6.18 -19.67
N SER A 152 11.28 6.69 -20.73
CA SER A 152 12.70 6.49 -21.04
C SER A 152 13.25 7.70 -21.79
N THR A 153 14.58 7.81 -21.83
CA THR A 153 15.26 8.85 -22.61
C THR A 153 14.96 8.79 -24.11
N SER A 154 14.46 7.65 -24.62
CA SER A 154 14.02 7.54 -26.02
C SER A 154 12.83 8.45 -26.35
N ALA A 155 11.96 8.77 -25.38
CA ALA A 155 10.85 9.70 -25.58
C ALA A 155 11.35 11.12 -25.90
N LEU A 156 12.46 11.54 -25.27
CA LEU A 156 13.13 12.80 -25.54
C LEU A 156 13.64 12.85 -26.99
N HIS A 157 14.28 11.78 -27.46
CA HIS A 157 14.80 11.69 -28.83
C HIS A 157 13.69 11.61 -29.89
N LYS A 158 12.51 11.08 -29.55
CA LYS A 158 11.34 11.08 -30.44
C LYS A 158 10.70 12.46 -30.56
N SER A 159 10.57 13.17 -29.44
CA SER A 159 9.92 14.48 -29.38
C SER A 159 10.81 15.62 -29.89
N LEU A 160 12.13 15.51 -29.73
CA LEU A 160 13.09 16.55 -30.14
C LEU A 160 13.93 16.11 -31.35
N PRO A 161 13.70 16.69 -32.55
CA PRO A 161 14.54 16.44 -33.72
C PRO A 161 15.98 16.88 -33.51
N HIS A 162 16.90 16.38 -34.35
CA HIS A 162 18.34 16.64 -34.24
C HIS A 162 18.71 18.14 -34.20
N HIS A 163 18.02 18.99 -34.95
CA HIS A 163 18.28 20.44 -34.97
C HIS A 163 17.93 21.14 -33.65
N VAL A 164 17.02 20.57 -32.84
CA VAL A 164 16.70 21.05 -31.49
C VAL A 164 17.58 20.37 -30.45
N SER A 165 17.76 19.04 -30.56
CA SER A 165 18.59 18.26 -29.64
C SER A 165 20.03 18.74 -29.58
N SER A 166 20.60 19.20 -30.69
CA SER A 166 21.97 19.77 -30.74
C SER A 166 22.13 21.08 -29.95
N ARG A 167 21.03 21.75 -29.60
CA ARG A 167 21.01 22.97 -28.78
C ARG A 167 20.87 22.71 -27.29
N ILE A 168 20.65 21.45 -26.89
CA ILE A 168 20.45 21.05 -25.50
C ILE A 168 21.63 20.19 -25.06
N SER A 169 22.23 20.53 -23.92
CA SER A 169 23.15 19.64 -23.21
C SER A 169 22.38 18.84 -22.16
N VAL A 170 22.04 17.59 -22.50
CA VAL A 170 21.24 16.73 -21.63
C VAL A 170 22.12 16.01 -20.61
N LYS A 171 21.75 16.07 -19.33
CA LYS A 171 22.26 15.20 -18.28
C LYS A 171 21.10 14.41 -17.70
N VAL A 172 21.27 13.09 -17.66
CA VAL A 172 20.22 12.18 -17.18
C VAL A 172 20.38 12.03 -15.67
N PHE A 173 19.29 12.23 -14.95
CA PHE A 173 19.18 11.96 -13.52
C PHE A 173 18.16 10.84 -13.32
N GLN A 174 18.44 9.93 -12.40
CA GLN A 174 17.54 8.84 -12.05
C GLN A 174 16.96 9.07 -10.65
N SER A 175 15.63 9.11 -10.56
CA SER A 175 14.93 9.12 -9.28
C SER A 175 14.77 7.70 -8.73
N GLN A 176 14.52 7.60 -7.43
CA GLN A 176 14.14 6.32 -6.81
C GLN A 176 12.78 5.86 -7.32
N THR A 177 12.64 4.55 -7.52
CA THR A 177 11.37 3.95 -7.95
C THR A 177 10.31 4.07 -6.86
N SER A 178 9.05 4.12 -7.26
CA SER A 178 7.91 4.15 -6.33
C SER A 178 7.92 2.98 -5.35
N VAL A 179 8.35 1.79 -5.78
CA VAL A 179 8.42 0.58 -4.94
C VAL A 179 9.42 0.76 -3.80
N VAL A 180 10.62 1.28 -4.09
CA VAL A 180 11.63 1.55 -3.06
C VAL A 180 11.14 2.64 -2.11
N TYR A 181 10.52 3.68 -2.65
CA TYR A 181 9.95 4.75 -1.82
C TYR A 181 8.84 4.24 -0.88
N LEU A 182 7.95 3.38 -1.37
CA LEU A 182 6.91 2.76 -0.55
C LEU A 182 7.51 1.87 0.55
N ASN A 183 8.51 1.06 0.23
CA ASN A 183 9.17 0.19 1.22
C ASN A 183 9.82 1.03 2.33
N ASN A 184 10.50 2.11 1.97
CA ASN A 184 11.07 3.04 2.95
C ASN A 184 9.98 3.68 3.84
N ILE A 185 8.81 4.03 3.29
CA ILE A 185 7.69 4.56 4.07
C ILE A 185 7.12 3.49 5.01
N LEU A 186 6.94 2.27 4.53
CA LEU A 186 6.40 1.18 5.34
C LEU A 186 7.34 0.86 6.49
N GLU A 187 8.63 0.68 6.23
CA GLU A 187 9.62 0.31 7.25
C GLU A 187 9.87 1.41 8.28
N ASN A 188 9.92 2.68 7.87
CA ASN A 188 10.29 3.79 8.77
C ASN A 188 9.11 4.47 9.45
N ILE A 189 7.88 4.29 8.95
CA ILE A 189 6.70 5.00 9.46
C ILE A 189 5.67 4.01 10.00
N PHE A 190 5.13 3.13 9.15
CA PHE A 190 3.98 2.31 9.52
C PHE A 190 4.35 1.05 10.31
N LEU A 191 5.48 0.42 10.01
CA LEU A 191 5.94 -0.82 10.66
C LEU A 191 6.97 -0.52 11.76
N THR A 192 6.74 0.57 12.48
CA THR A 192 7.56 0.99 13.61
C THR A 192 6.77 0.96 14.90
N ALA A 193 7.47 0.70 16.01
CA ALA A 193 6.95 0.77 17.37
C ALA A 193 6.26 2.10 17.74
N ASP A 194 6.57 3.18 17.01
CA ASP A 194 6.04 4.52 17.23
C ASP A 194 4.60 4.70 16.71
N CYS A 195 4.15 3.80 15.84
CA CYS A 195 2.81 3.82 15.27
C CYS A 195 1.98 2.71 15.94
N PRO A 196 1.00 3.04 16.80
CA PRO A 196 0.15 2.02 17.42
C PRO A 196 -0.83 1.39 16.41
N PHE A 197 -1.24 2.13 15.38
CA PHE A 197 -2.18 1.66 14.36
C PHE A 197 -1.50 0.78 13.33
N HIS A 198 -2.07 -0.40 13.08
CA HIS A 198 -1.58 -1.41 12.15
C HIS A 198 -2.68 -1.88 11.20
N LEU A 199 -2.27 -2.21 9.98
CA LEU A 199 -3.17 -2.82 9.00
C LEU A 199 -3.13 -4.34 9.15
N GLY A 200 -4.31 -4.94 9.10
CA GLY A 200 -4.51 -6.37 8.98
C GLY A 200 -3.92 -6.94 7.69
N GLY A 201 -3.48 -8.20 7.72
CA GLY A 201 -2.79 -8.81 6.59
C GLY A 201 -3.62 -8.87 5.30
N ARG A 202 -4.96 -9.00 5.39
CA ARG A 202 -5.87 -8.98 4.22
C ARG A 202 -5.97 -7.61 3.57
N ILE A 203 -6.12 -6.55 4.37
CA ILE A 203 -6.20 -5.16 3.89
C ILE A 203 -4.84 -4.70 3.37
N PHE A 204 -3.78 -5.08 4.08
CA PHE A 204 -2.43 -4.83 3.63
C PHE A 204 -2.16 -5.48 2.28
N SER A 205 -2.57 -6.73 2.06
CA SER A 205 -2.55 -7.38 0.75
C SER A 205 -3.28 -6.54 -0.29
N LEU A 206 -4.54 -6.18 -0.02
CA LEU A 206 -5.36 -5.40 -0.94
C LEU A 206 -4.68 -4.10 -1.38
N PHE A 207 -4.11 -3.34 -0.44
CA PHE A 207 -3.46 -2.06 -0.75
C PHE A 207 -2.14 -2.24 -1.50
N ILE A 208 -1.38 -3.31 -1.20
CA ILE A 208 -0.17 -3.65 -1.94
C ILE A 208 -0.50 -4.13 -3.35
N ASP A 209 -1.54 -4.95 -3.50
CA ASP A 209 -2.00 -5.45 -4.80
C ASP A 209 -2.50 -4.27 -5.65
N GLN A 210 -3.27 -3.34 -5.06
CA GLN A 210 -3.68 -2.11 -5.74
C GLN A 210 -2.48 -1.28 -6.21
N PHE A 211 -1.47 -1.10 -5.34
CA PHE A 211 -0.27 -0.35 -5.67
C PHE A 211 0.54 -1.02 -6.79
N LEU A 212 0.79 -2.33 -6.71
CA LEU A 212 1.66 -3.04 -7.67
C LEU A 212 0.99 -3.28 -9.01
N PHE A 213 -0.31 -3.59 -9.03
CA PHE A 213 -1.00 -4.01 -10.25
C PHE A 213 -1.76 -2.87 -10.96
N TYR A 214 -2.04 -1.74 -10.31
CA TYR A 214 -2.86 -0.68 -10.91
C TYR A 214 -2.12 0.64 -11.15
N ASP A 215 -1.61 1.32 -10.11
CA ASP A 215 -1.22 2.73 -10.24
C ASP A 215 0.21 3.10 -9.78
N LEU A 216 0.93 2.21 -9.08
CA LEU A 216 2.24 2.46 -8.46
C LEU A 216 2.29 3.81 -7.71
N SER A 217 1.15 4.24 -7.16
CA SER A 217 0.97 5.55 -6.55
C SER A 217 1.13 5.44 -5.04
N VAL A 218 2.26 5.91 -4.53
CA VAL A 218 2.50 5.98 -3.08
C VAL A 218 1.53 6.95 -2.40
N LYS A 219 1.12 8.03 -3.09
CA LYS A 219 0.07 8.93 -2.60
C LYS A 219 -1.29 8.23 -2.51
N GLY A 220 -1.61 7.38 -3.50
CA GLY A 220 -2.80 6.53 -3.49
C GLY A 220 -2.79 5.59 -2.28
N PHE A 221 -1.67 4.89 -2.06
CA PHE A 221 -1.47 4.04 -0.90
C PHE A 221 -1.68 4.80 0.42
N ILE A 222 -1.01 5.95 0.61
CA ILE A 222 -1.15 6.77 1.83
C ILE A 222 -2.59 7.23 2.04
N ARG A 223 -3.31 7.58 0.96
CA ARG A 223 -4.73 7.94 1.04
C ARG A 223 -5.60 6.75 1.46
N ASN A 224 -5.30 5.54 0.98
CA ASN A 224 -6.00 4.33 1.38
C ASN A 224 -5.75 4.02 2.85
N VAL A 225 -4.51 4.15 3.34
CA VAL A 225 -4.20 4.01 4.78
C VAL A 225 -4.92 5.09 5.59
N LYS A 226 -4.95 6.34 5.12
CA LYS A 226 -5.70 7.43 5.77
C LYS A 226 -7.18 7.09 5.93
N TYR A 227 -7.77 6.51 4.88
CA TYR A 227 -9.17 6.11 4.87
C TYR A 227 -9.42 4.91 5.78
N ALA A 228 -8.54 3.90 5.76
CA ALA A 228 -8.58 2.76 6.69
C ALA A 228 -8.49 3.21 8.15
N MET A 229 -7.59 4.16 8.46
CA MET A 229 -7.51 4.77 9.78
C MET A 229 -8.79 5.51 10.14
N LEU A 230 -9.40 6.24 9.19
CA LEU A 230 -10.63 6.96 9.47
C LEU A 230 -11.79 6.01 9.78
N GLU A 231 -11.94 4.95 8.99
CA GLU A 231 -12.96 3.91 9.16
C GLU A 231 -12.76 3.12 10.45
N HIS A 232 -11.51 2.84 10.81
CA HIS A 232 -11.17 2.18 12.06
C HIS A 232 -11.61 3.01 13.27
N TYR A 233 -11.21 4.28 13.31
CA TYR A 233 -11.53 5.14 14.44
C TYR A 233 -13.01 5.55 14.50
N SER A 234 -13.75 5.50 13.38
CA SER A 234 -15.17 5.82 13.35
C SER A 234 -16.05 4.74 13.99
N TYR A 235 -15.54 3.51 14.15
CA TYR A 235 -16.27 2.38 14.76
C TYR A 235 -16.73 2.66 16.19
N GLY A 236 -15.95 3.41 16.97
CA GLY A 236 -16.34 3.80 18.32
C GLY A 236 -15.23 4.50 19.11
N ASN A 237 -15.59 5.08 20.26
CA ASN A 237 -14.63 5.74 21.15
C ASN A 237 -13.62 4.77 21.78
N ALA A 238 -13.91 3.46 21.82
CA ALA A 238 -12.95 2.43 22.20
C ALA A 238 -11.65 2.50 21.36
N MET A 239 -11.77 2.83 20.07
CA MET A 239 -10.64 2.94 19.14
C MET A 239 -9.77 4.17 19.42
N ALA A 240 -10.27 5.14 20.21
CA ALA A 240 -9.49 6.27 20.67
C ALA A 240 -8.29 5.85 21.56
N LEU A 241 -8.30 4.63 22.12
CA LEU A 241 -7.23 4.04 22.92
C LEU A 241 -5.99 3.64 22.10
N CYS A 242 -6.06 3.69 20.77
CA CYS A 242 -4.94 3.47 19.85
C CYS A 242 -3.93 4.62 19.92
N THR A 243 -3.21 4.74 21.05
CA THR A 243 -2.28 5.85 21.34
C THR A 243 -0.99 5.36 21.99
N ASP A 244 0.01 6.26 22.05
CA ASP A 244 1.25 6.01 22.78
C ASP A 244 0.98 5.79 24.28
N GLN A 245 1.75 4.91 24.94
CA GLN A 245 1.63 4.56 26.38
C GLN A 245 1.50 5.78 27.32
N LYS A 246 2.11 6.91 26.97
CA LYS A 246 2.11 8.14 27.78
C LYS A 246 0.73 8.80 27.88
N HIS A 247 -0.09 8.71 26.83
CA HIS A 247 -1.41 9.36 26.77
C HIS A 247 -2.55 8.45 27.23
N LEU A 248 -2.30 7.14 27.33
CA LEU A 248 -3.29 6.13 27.70
C LEU A 248 -4.00 6.44 29.02
N LYS A 249 -3.24 6.77 30.08
CA LYS A 249 -3.82 7.10 31.40
C LYS A 249 -4.73 8.34 31.36
N SER A 250 -4.33 9.37 30.59
CA SER A 250 -5.14 10.59 30.44
C SER A 250 -6.45 10.29 29.71
N LEU A 251 -6.39 9.49 28.64
CA LEU A 251 -7.58 9.10 27.90
C LEU A 251 -8.53 8.24 28.72
N LEU A 252 -8.02 7.25 29.46
CA LEU A 252 -8.83 6.40 30.33
C LEU A 252 -9.53 7.18 31.46
N ASN A 253 -9.05 8.39 31.81
CA ASN A 253 -9.74 9.28 32.75
C ASN A 253 -10.85 10.10 32.10
N GLU A 254 -10.80 10.29 30.78
CA GLU A 254 -11.81 11.03 30.00
C GLU A 254 -12.98 10.14 29.53
N PHE A 255 -12.89 8.82 29.73
CA PHE A 255 -13.89 7.85 29.29
C PHE A 255 -15.18 7.91 30.11
N THR A 256 -16.30 7.82 29.41
CA THR A 256 -17.65 7.68 29.99
C THR A 256 -18.07 6.21 30.10
N HIS A 257 -19.14 5.92 30.85
CA HIS A 257 -19.69 4.57 30.96
C HIS A 257 -20.02 3.95 29.58
N ASP A 258 -20.60 4.74 28.67
CA ASP A 258 -20.92 4.31 27.31
C ASP A 258 -19.65 3.94 26.52
N ASP A 259 -18.52 4.59 26.80
CA ASP A 259 -17.24 4.27 26.17
C ASP A 259 -16.68 2.94 26.67
N PHE A 260 -16.84 2.64 27.96
CA PHE A 260 -16.51 1.34 28.53
C PHE A 260 -17.42 0.24 27.97
N GLU A 261 -18.70 0.52 27.76
CA GLU A 261 -19.63 -0.42 27.14
C GLU A 261 -19.25 -0.71 25.68
N ASN A 262 -18.81 0.30 24.92
CA ASN A 262 -18.25 0.10 23.58
C ASN A 262 -17.03 -0.85 23.60
N VAL A 263 -16.20 -0.79 24.64
CA VAL A 263 -15.07 -1.72 24.82
C VAL A 263 -15.56 -3.13 25.15
N ARG A 264 -16.61 -3.29 25.97
CA ARG A 264 -17.21 -4.59 26.29
C ARG A 264 -17.83 -5.29 25.09
N HIS A 265 -18.27 -4.54 24.09
CA HIS A 265 -18.81 -5.10 22.85
C HIS A 265 -17.74 -5.73 21.93
N LEU A 266 -16.45 -5.51 22.18
CA LEU A 266 -15.37 -6.09 21.38
C LEU A 266 -15.35 -7.63 21.50
N ILE A 267 -14.95 -8.30 20.42
CA ILE A 267 -14.98 -9.76 20.34
C ILE A 267 -13.90 -10.36 21.25
N SER A 268 -12.69 -9.81 21.21
CA SER A 268 -11.57 -10.23 22.06
C SER A 268 -11.84 -10.06 23.56
N PHE A 269 -12.68 -9.09 23.96
CA PHE A 269 -13.09 -8.93 25.34
C PHE A 269 -13.84 -10.15 25.87
N ARG A 270 -14.68 -10.77 25.02
CA ARG A 270 -15.41 -11.99 25.40
C ARG A 270 -14.46 -13.13 25.74
N SER A 271 -13.44 -13.34 24.90
CA SER A 271 -12.41 -14.35 25.14
C SER A 271 -11.59 -14.06 26.40
N LEU A 272 -11.33 -12.79 26.71
CA LEU A 272 -10.67 -12.41 27.97
C LEU A 272 -11.54 -12.75 29.20
N VAL A 273 -12.83 -12.41 29.15
CA VAL A 273 -13.78 -12.71 30.24
C VAL A 273 -13.94 -14.23 30.43
N GLU A 274 -13.97 -15.01 29.35
CA GLU A 274 -14.08 -16.48 29.42
C GLU A 274 -12.86 -17.14 30.10
N ASN A 275 -11.66 -16.56 29.96
CA ASN A 275 -10.42 -17.10 30.54
C ASN A 275 -10.20 -16.69 32.01
N GLU A 276 -10.94 -15.70 32.51
CA GLU A 276 -10.80 -15.14 33.87
C GLU A 276 -11.58 -15.93 34.94
N GLN A 277 -11.24 -15.70 36.22
CA GLN A 277 -11.94 -16.29 37.37
C GLN A 277 -13.37 -15.74 37.53
N PRO A 278 -14.34 -16.52 38.05
CA PRO A 278 -15.76 -16.11 38.12
C PRO A 278 -15.99 -14.79 38.88
N ASP A 279 -15.24 -14.54 39.95
CA ASP A 279 -15.34 -13.28 40.71
C ASP A 279 -14.84 -12.07 39.91
N ASN A 280 -13.80 -12.26 39.09
CA ASN A 280 -13.27 -11.23 38.20
C ASN A 280 -14.19 -10.98 37.02
N ARG A 281 -14.90 -12.01 36.52
CA ARG A 281 -15.88 -11.87 35.43
C ARG A 281 -17.00 -10.90 35.80
N ILE A 282 -17.55 -11.03 37.01
CA ILE A 282 -18.60 -10.13 37.49
C ILE A 282 -18.06 -8.70 37.58
N LYS A 283 -16.84 -8.52 38.11
CA LYS A 283 -16.21 -7.20 38.22
C LYS A 283 -15.93 -6.56 36.84
N LEU A 284 -15.49 -7.33 35.85
CA LEU A 284 -15.26 -6.85 34.47
C LEU A 284 -16.55 -6.36 33.79
N LEU A 285 -17.66 -7.03 34.07
CA LEU A 285 -18.96 -6.70 33.46
C LEU A 285 -19.66 -5.55 34.18
N THR A 286 -19.48 -5.38 35.49
CA THR A 286 -20.26 -4.43 36.30
C THR A 286 -19.48 -3.20 36.76
N ASN A 287 -18.15 -3.28 36.94
CA ASN A 287 -17.34 -2.21 37.51
C ASN A 287 -16.39 -1.59 36.48
N ASP A 288 -16.62 -0.32 36.14
CA ASP A 288 -15.82 0.44 35.17
C ASP A 288 -14.41 0.73 35.67
N ASP A 289 -14.21 1.00 36.97
CA ASP A 289 -12.89 1.30 37.52
C ASP A 289 -11.98 0.07 37.47
N PHE A 290 -12.54 -1.11 37.70
CA PHE A 290 -11.81 -2.36 37.55
C PHE A 290 -11.45 -2.64 36.09
N LEU A 291 -12.40 -2.43 35.17
CA LEU A 291 -12.16 -2.58 33.73
C LEU A 291 -11.08 -1.60 33.24
N LYS A 292 -11.05 -0.38 33.77
CA LYS A 292 -10.04 0.63 33.45
C LYS A 292 -8.62 0.19 33.81
N ASP A 293 -8.43 -0.40 34.99
CA ASP A 293 -7.12 -0.91 35.41
C ASP A 293 -6.68 -2.10 34.54
N VAL A 294 -7.60 -3.01 34.23
CA VAL A 294 -7.34 -4.15 33.33
C VAL A 294 -7.00 -3.66 31.92
N LEU A 295 -7.75 -2.69 31.38
CA LEU A 295 -7.48 -2.10 30.07
C LEU A 295 -6.09 -1.46 30.01
N HIS A 296 -5.70 -0.74 31.07
CA HIS A 296 -4.36 -0.16 31.14
C HIS A 296 -3.27 -1.24 31.07
N GLN A 297 -3.45 -2.35 31.79
CA GLN A 297 -2.50 -3.48 31.80
C GLN A 297 -2.44 -4.16 30.43
N GLU A 298 -3.59 -4.58 29.89
CA GLU A 298 -3.66 -5.32 28.61
C GLU A 298 -3.16 -4.50 27.42
N ILE A 299 -3.49 -3.21 27.35
CA ILE A 299 -3.00 -2.33 26.29
C ILE A 299 -1.48 -2.12 26.41
N THR A 300 -0.96 -2.02 27.63
CA THR A 300 0.50 -1.90 27.84
C THR A 300 1.20 -3.17 27.36
N THR A 301 0.67 -4.33 27.72
CA THR A 301 1.15 -5.65 27.26
C THR A 301 1.09 -5.77 25.74
N PHE A 302 0.00 -5.32 25.12
CA PHE A 302 -0.16 -5.35 23.66
C PHE A 302 0.84 -4.44 22.93
N LEU A 303 1.05 -3.22 23.43
CA LEU A 303 2.05 -2.30 22.88
C LEU A 303 3.47 -2.85 23.03
N GLU A 304 3.79 -3.50 24.15
CA GLU A 304 5.08 -4.20 24.31
C GLU A 304 5.21 -5.37 23.34
N TYR A 305 4.15 -6.17 23.19
CA TYR A 305 4.10 -7.24 22.21
C TYR A 305 4.36 -6.71 20.79
N LEU A 306 3.69 -5.63 20.35
CA LEU A 306 3.92 -5.04 19.03
C LEU A 306 5.39 -4.64 18.83
N ARG A 307 6.04 -4.07 19.85
CA ARG A 307 7.47 -3.70 19.78
C ARG A 307 8.34 -4.93 19.59
N THR A 308 8.07 -6.00 20.35
CA THR A 308 8.80 -7.27 20.20
C THR A 308 8.52 -7.94 18.86
N PHE A 309 7.27 -7.91 18.39
CA PHE A 309 6.85 -8.48 17.12
C PHE A 309 7.62 -7.84 15.95
N HIS A 310 7.67 -6.51 15.87
CA HIS A 310 8.43 -5.82 14.82
C HIS A 310 9.93 -6.08 14.91
N LEU A 311 10.50 -6.13 16.12
CA LEU A 311 11.91 -6.45 16.32
C LEU A 311 12.27 -7.83 15.80
N PHE A 312 11.52 -8.86 16.21
CA PHE A 312 11.76 -10.23 15.77
C PHE A 312 11.42 -10.45 14.30
N LEU A 313 10.48 -9.69 13.75
CA LEU A 313 10.19 -9.69 12.31
C LEU A 313 11.36 -9.13 11.50
N LYS A 314 11.98 -8.05 11.96
CA LYS A 314 13.24 -7.54 11.36
C LYS A 314 14.36 -8.57 11.48
N CYS A 315 14.49 -9.26 12.62
CA CYS A 315 15.46 -10.35 12.76
C CYS A 315 15.21 -11.48 11.74
N LEU A 316 13.96 -11.86 11.53
CA LEU A 316 13.60 -12.88 10.54
C LEU A 316 13.89 -12.41 9.11
N TYR A 317 13.62 -11.16 8.79
CA TYR A 317 13.91 -10.58 7.48
C TYR A 317 15.39 -10.70 7.10
N VAL A 318 16.29 -10.41 8.04
CA VAL A 318 17.76 -10.52 7.82
C VAL A 318 18.19 -11.94 7.53
N LEU A 319 17.54 -12.91 8.17
CA LEU A 319 17.82 -14.32 7.90
C LEU A 319 17.38 -14.71 6.49
N VAL A 320 16.21 -14.21 6.05
CA VAL A 320 15.50 -14.70 4.87
C VAL A 320 15.85 -13.94 3.58
N GLN A 321 16.17 -12.64 3.63
CA GLN A 321 16.31 -11.77 2.45
C GLN A 321 17.32 -12.26 1.39
N ASP A 322 18.34 -12.99 1.81
CA ASP A 322 19.45 -13.45 0.95
C ASP A 322 19.24 -14.89 0.44
N LEU A 323 18.13 -15.55 0.83
CA LEU A 323 17.91 -16.95 0.49
C LEU A 323 17.54 -17.15 -0.99
N PRO A 324 18.00 -18.23 -1.64
CA PRO A 324 17.59 -18.54 -3.01
C PRO A 324 16.09 -18.82 -3.06
N ASN A 325 15.43 -18.39 -4.14
CA ASN A 325 13.99 -18.51 -4.40
C ASN A 325 13.04 -17.71 -3.48
N ASN A 326 13.54 -17.01 -2.44
CA ASN A 326 12.77 -16.11 -1.57
C ASN A 326 11.36 -16.63 -1.19
N PRO A 327 11.23 -17.82 -0.58
CA PRO A 327 9.92 -18.44 -0.31
C PRO A 327 9.01 -17.59 0.60
N LEU A 328 9.58 -16.84 1.55
CA LEU A 328 8.86 -15.93 2.44
C LEU A 328 8.78 -14.48 1.90
N GLY A 329 9.30 -14.24 0.71
CA GLY A 329 9.38 -12.92 0.09
C GLY A 329 10.75 -12.26 0.20
N LYS A 330 11.01 -11.32 -0.71
CA LYS A 330 12.26 -10.55 -0.79
C LYS A 330 12.21 -9.27 0.05
N GLN A 331 11.01 -8.74 0.27
CA GLN A 331 10.82 -7.43 0.89
C GLN A 331 10.19 -7.57 2.27
N PHE A 332 10.53 -6.66 3.20
CA PHE A 332 10.03 -6.69 4.57
C PHE A 332 8.49 -6.71 4.66
N ARG A 333 7.82 -6.01 3.74
CA ARG A 333 6.34 -5.97 3.63
C ARG A 333 5.70 -7.34 3.34
N GLU A 334 6.38 -8.23 2.61
CA GLU A 334 5.87 -9.57 2.27
C GLU A 334 5.89 -10.47 3.50
N LEU A 335 6.97 -10.42 4.27
CA LEU A 335 7.07 -11.08 5.58
C LEU A 335 5.99 -10.56 6.54
N TYR A 336 5.80 -9.24 6.64
CA TYR A 336 4.75 -8.67 7.48
C TYR A 336 3.36 -9.19 7.08
N ARG A 337 3.05 -9.23 5.78
CA ARG A 337 1.78 -9.75 5.24
C ARG A 337 1.51 -11.19 5.71
N THR A 338 2.50 -12.07 5.62
CA THR A 338 2.35 -13.48 6.05
C THR A 338 2.22 -13.58 7.56
N SER A 339 3.06 -12.84 8.31
CA SER A 339 3.16 -12.90 9.77
C SER A 339 1.91 -12.43 10.51
N VAL A 340 1.14 -11.50 9.93
CA VAL A 340 -0.10 -10.99 10.55
C VAL A 340 -1.29 -11.91 10.27
N ASN A 341 -1.27 -12.66 9.17
CA ASN A 341 -2.39 -13.52 8.79
C ASN A 341 -2.39 -14.84 9.56
N GLU A 342 -1.22 -15.49 9.62
CA GLU A 342 -1.03 -16.85 10.12
C GLU A 342 0.30 -16.97 10.89
N LEU A 343 0.40 -18.01 11.74
CA LEU A 343 1.62 -18.28 12.49
C LEU A 343 2.74 -18.72 11.53
N ILE A 344 3.78 -17.90 11.40
CA ILE A 344 4.86 -18.09 10.43
C ILE A 344 5.51 -19.48 10.55
N THR A 345 5.70 -19.99 11.76
CA THR A 345 6.35 -21.29 11.99
C THR A 345 5.57 -22.49 11.44
N SER A 346 4.26 -22.34 11.26
CA SER A 346 3.39 -23.37 10.67
C SER A 346 3.45 -23.40 9.14
N THR A 347 3.86 -22.30 8.51
CA THR A 347 3.89 -22.16 7.04
C THR A 347 4.95 -23.05 6.40
N ASP A 348 4.64 -23.59 5.22
CA ASP A 348 5.59 -24.42 4.48
C ASP A 348 6.76 -23.58 3.94
N GLU A 349 6.51 -22.30 3.64
CA GLU A 349 7.49 -21.31 3.21
C GLU A 349 8.56 -21.07 4.27
N PHE A 350 8.18 -21.00 5.54
CA PHE A 350 9.13 -20.91 6.65
C PHE A 350 9.97 -22.17 6.80
N ARG A 351 9.34 -23.35 6.72
CA ARG A 351 10.06 -24.64 6.78
C ARG A 351 11.06 -24.79 5.65
N GLN A 352 10.70 -24.34 4.44
CA GLN A 352 11.62 -24.29 3.30
C GLN A 352 12.77 -23.31 3.57
N SER A 353 12.48 -22.10 4.07
CA SER A 353 13.50 -21.10 4.42
C SER A 353 14.50 -21.64 5.45
N PHE A 354 14.02 -22.31 6.51
CA PHE A 354 14.88 -22.86 7.55
C PHE A 354 15.67 -24.08 7.10
N ARG A 355 15.16 -24.86 6.13
CA ARG A 355 15.95 -25.89 5.44
C ARG A 355 17.08 -25.26 4.63
N LEU A 356 16.82 -24.15 3.92
CA LEU A 356 17.83 -23.41 3.16
C LEU A 356 18.89 -22.75 4.07
N LEU A 357 18.49 -22.19 5.21
CA LEU A 357 19.42 -21.75 6.26
C LEU A 357 20.28 -22.90 6.77
N GLY A 358 19.72 -24.11 6.79
CA GLY A 358 20.43 -25.36 7.03
C GLY A 358 21.49 -25.72 5.99
N PHE A 359 21.65 -24.97 4.89
CA PHE A 359 22.73 -25.16 3.92
C PHE A 359 23.70 -23.97 3.83
N GLN A 360 23.45 -22.88 4.57
CA GLN A 360 24.32 -21.69 4.51
C GLN A 360 25.72 -21.97 5.07
N SER A 361 26.69 -21.22 4.52
CA SER A 361 28.09 -21.20 4.97
C SER A 361 28.21 -20.58 6.36
N LYS A 362 29.36 -20.83 7.00
CA LYS A 362 29.65 -20.34 8.34
C LYS A 362 29.75 -18.82 8.41
N ASP A 363 30.46 -18.22 7.47
CA ASP A 363 30.73 -16.78 7.46
C ASP A 363 29.46 -15.96 7.20
N GLU A 364 28.61 -16.41 6.27
CA GLU A 364 27.31 -15.77 6.02
C GLU A 364 26.40 -15.82 7.25
N LEU A 365 26.35 -16.97 7.94
CA LEU A 365 25.55 -17.14 9.13
C LEU A 365 26.05 -16.26 10.28
N LEU A 366 27.38 -16.14 10.45
CA LEU A 366 27.99 -15.24 11.43
C LEU A 366 27.63 -13.77 11.18
N ILE A 367 27.73 -13.30 9.94
CA ILE A 367 27.38 -11.92 9.57
C ILE A 367 25.90 -11.65 9.91
N LYS A 368 25.00 -12.59 9.60
CA LYS A 368 23.58 -12.46 9.93
C LYS A 368 23.33 -12.45 11.44
N LEU A 369 23.95 -13.35 12.20
CA LEU A 369 23.78 -13.45 13.65
C LEU A 369 24.34 -12.25 14.41
N THR A 370 25.48 -11.72 13.99
CA THR A 370 26.07 -10.51 14.57
C THR A 370 25.19 -9.29 14.33
N TRP A 371 24.61 -9.17 13.12
CA TRP A 371 23.66 -8.11 12.81
C TRP A 371 22.38 -8.22 13.65
N ILE A 372 21.84 -9.43 13.82
CA ILE A 372 20.67 -9.68 14.69
C ILE A 372 21.00 -9.33 16.14
N ALA A 373 22.17 -9.73 16.65
CA ALA A 373 22.59 -9.41 18.01
C ALA A 373 22.72 -7.89 18.23
N HIS A 374 23.25 -7.17 17.23
CA HIS A 374 23.31 -5.71 17.26
C HIS A 374 21.91 -5.07 17.23
N LEU A 375 21.02 -5.53 16.33
CA LEU A 375 19.66 -5.01 16.18
C LEU A 375 18.85 -5.17 17.48
N ILE A 376 18.90 -6.36 18.09
CA ILE A 376 18.25 -6.62 19.37
C ILE A 376 18.91 -5.80 20.49
N GLY A 377 20.22 -5.56 20.42
CA GLY A 377 20.93 -4.71 21.37
C GLY A 377 20.57 -3.23 21.28
N SER A 378 20.26 -2.71 20.08
CA SER A 378 19.92 -1.30 19.87
C SER A 378 18.43 -0.98 20.08
N GLU A 379 17.53 -1.88 19.66
CA GLU A 379 16.08 -1.66 19.68
C GLU A 379 15.34 -2.48 20.77
N GLY A 380 16.03 -3.43 21.42
CA GLY A 380 15.43 -4.27 22.45
C GLY A 380 15.11 -3.50 23.73
N ASN A 381 13.85 -3.53 24.15
CA ASN A 381 13.47 -3.12 25.50
C ASN A 381 14.21 -4.00 26.53
N ASP A 382 14.46 -3.44 27.71
CA ASP A 382 15.18 -4.04 28.84
C ASP A 382 14.55 -5.31 29.45
N SER A 383 13.61 -5.95 28.74
CA SER A 383 12.92 -7.14 29.23
C SER A 383 13.89 -8.31 29.41
N VAL A 384 13.73 -9.02 30.53
CA VAL A 384 14.59 -10.14 30.94
C VAL A 384 14.61 -11.25 29.88
N GLY A 385 13.51 -11.42 29.14
CA GLY A 385 13.39 -12.39 28.05
C GLY A 385 14.29 -12.08 26.86
N ILE A 386 14.33 -10.83 26.41
CA ILE A 386 15.17 -10.40 25.28
C ILE A 386 16.66 -10.47 25.66
N LYS A 387 17.02 -10.08 26.89
CA LYS A 387 18.40 -10.21 27.39
C LYS A 387 18.89 -11.66 27.42
N LYS A 388 18.03 -12.63 27.75
CA LYS A 388 18.36 -14.05 27.67
C LYS A 388 18.65 -14.48 26.24
N VAL A 389 17.80 -14.07 25.28
CA VAL A 389 17.97 -14.35 23.85
C VAL A 389 19.28 -13.76 23.33
N ILE A 390 19.62 -12.52 23.70
CA ILE A 390 20.91 -11.89 23.33
C ILE A 390 22.09 -12.69 23.90
N LYS A 391 22.03 -13.10 25.17
CA LYS A 391 23.12 -13.87 25.81
C LYS A 391 23.33 -15.21 25.12
N THR A 392 22.26 -15.93 24.79
CA THR A 392 22.35 -17.20 24.07
C THR A 392 22.82 -17.00 22.62
N LEU A 393 22.35 -15.97 21.92
CA LEU A 393 22.84 -15.64 20.57
C LEU A 393 24.32 -15.30 20.58
N ASN A 394 24.78 -14.46 21.51
CA ASN A 394 26.19 -14.13 21.66
C ASN A 394 27.05 -15.34 22.07
N ALA A 395 26.49 -16.29 22.83
CA ALA A 395 27.16 -17.56 23.12
C ALA A 395 27.33 -18.40 21.85
N PHE A 396 26.29 -18.50 21.00
CA PHE A 396 26.39 -19.18 19.70
C PHE A 396 27.35 -18.47 18.75
N VAL A 397 27.34 -17.14 18.68
CA VAL A 397 28.31 -16.36 17.88
C VAL A 397 29.74 -16.67 18.33
N LYS A 398 30.03 -16.60 19.64
CA LYS A 398 31.35 -16.94 20.19
C LYS A 398 31.74 -18.40 19.94
N GLN A 399 30.78 -19.34 20.01
CA GLN A 399 31.05 -20.74 19.70
C GLN A 399 31.42 -20.91 18.22
N ILE A 400 30.73 -20.24 17.30
CA ILE A 400 31.01 -20.30 15.87
C ILE A 400 32.34 -19.59 15.54
N GLU A 401 32.65 -18.46 16.17
CA GLU A 401 33.96 -17.78 16.05
C GLU A 401 35.10 -18.64 16.60
N ASN A 402 34.93 -19.31 17.74
CA ASN A 402 35.94 -20.21 18.30
C ASN A 402 36.22 -21.44 17.41
N PHE A 403 35.29 -21.84 16.55
CA PHE A 403 35.56 -22.85 15.53
C PHE A 403 36.47 -22.32 14.40
N ASN A 404 36.58 -21.01 14.16
CA ASN A 404 37.55 -20.47 13.18
C ASN A 404 38.96 -20.58 13.75
N LEU A 405 39.15 -20.19 15.01
CA LEU A 405 40.44 -20.26 15.69
C LEU A 405 41.01 -21.69 15.77
N LYS A 406 40.14 -22.70 15.98
CA LYS A 406 40.56 -24.11 16.03
C LYS A 406 40.86 -24.74 14.67
N MET A 407 40.46 -24.13 13.56
CA MET A 407 40.86 -24.59 12.21
C MET A 407 42.14 -23.89 11.74
N GLU A 408 42.45 -22.71 12.28
CA GLU A 408 43.71 -22.00 12.00
C GLU A 408 44.88 -22.51 12.86
N GLU A 409 44.62 -23.10 14.04
CA GLU A 409 45.66 -23.72 14.89
C GLU A 409 45.95 -25.20 14.56
N SER A 410 45.22 -25.81 13.62
CA SER A 410 45.50 -27.15 13.10
C SER A 410 45.95 -27.06 11.64
N GLY A 411 47.11 -26.46 11.41
CA GLY A 411 47.94 -26.85 10.27
C GLY A 411 48.42 -28.28 10.50
N ASP A 412 48.27 -29.12 9.49
CA ASP A 412 48.73 -30.51 9.41
C ASP A 412 48.06 -31.51 10.36
N GLU A 413 46.88 -32.00 9.96
CA GLU A 413 46.59 -33.44 9.97
C GLU A 413 45.47 -33.70 8.95
N GLU A 414 45.89 -34.03 7.73
CA GLU A 414 45.05 -34.72 6.73
C GLU A 414 44.54 -36.02 7.35
N ASN A 415 43.37 -36.01 7.98
CA ASN A 415 42.48 -37.17 8.00
C ASN A 415 41.52 -37.03 6.82
N ASP A 416 42.12 -37.24 5.66
CA ASP A 416 41.44 -37.53 4.42
C ASP A 416 40.80 -38.93 4.57
N ASP A 417 39.63 -39.01 5.21
CA ASP A 417 38.71 -40.15 5.03
C ASP A 417 38.09 -40.04 3.62
N VAL A 418 38.94 -39.98 2.60
CA VAL A 418 38.62 -40.47 1.26
C VAL A 418 38.52 -41.98 1.43
N VAL A 419 37.31 -42.45 1.77
CA VAL A 419 36.99 -43.87 1.66
C VAL A 419 37.18 -44.25 0.19
N VAL A 420 38.35 -44.82 -0.06
CA VAL A 420 38.82 -45.28 -1.35
C VAL A 420 37.76 -46.19 -1.98
N VAL A 421 37.02 -45.67 -2.95
CA VAL A 421 36.14 -46.46 -3.82
C VAL A 421 37.03 -47.20 -4.84
N THR A 422 37.79 -48.21 -4.41
CA THR A 422 38.60 -49.02 -5.34
C THR A 422 38.38 -50.53 -5.27
N LYS A 423 37.38 -51.01 -4.53
CA LYS A 423 37.01 -52.45 -4.57
C LYS A 423 35.50 -52.67 -4.69
N ALA A 424 34.94 -52.37 -5.86
CA ALA A 424 33.68 -52.95 -6.31
C ALA A 424 33.97 -53.77 -7.58
N LYS A 425 33.70 -55.08 -7.56
CA LYS A 425 33.96 -55.97 -8.70
C LYS A 425 32.82 -55.97 -9.74
N SER A 426 31.68 -55.33 -9.43
CA SER A 426 30.55 -55.17 -10.34
C SER A 426 29.84 -53.82 -10.17
N ARG A 427 29.36 -53.26 -11.28
CA ARG A 427 28.60 -52.00 -11.36
C ARG A 427 27.29 -52.04 -10.55
N GLN A 428 26.71 -53.23 -10.33
CA GLN A 428 25.49 -53.40 -9.54
C GLN A 428 25.75 -53.30 -8.03
N GLU A 429 26.84 -53.90 -7.53
CA GLU A 429 27.24 -53.79 -6.11
C GLU A 429 27.61 -52.35 -5.74
N LEU A 430 28.22 -51.61 -6.67
CA LEU A 430 28.50 -50.18 -6.49
C LEU A 430 27.19 -49.38 -6.41
N LYS A 431 26.20 -49.69 -7.27
CA LYS A 431 24.89 -49.02 -7.27
C LYS A 431 24.12 -49.31 -5.98
N GLU A 432 24.14 -50.54 -5.48
CA GLU A 432 23.51 -50.91 -4.21
C GLU A 432 24.21 -50.30 -3.00
N LYS A 433 25.55 -50.23 -2.98
CA LYS A 433 26.29 -49.55 -1.91
C LYS A 433 26.04 -48.04 -1.91
N LEU A 434 25.99 -47.41 -3.08
CA LEU A 434 25.64 -45.99 -3.21
C LEU A 434 24.19 -45.75 -2.75
N LEU A 435 23.24 -46.62 -3.09
CA LEU A 435 21.86 -46.55 -2.61
C LEU A 435 21.80 -46.67 -1.08
N LYS A 436 22.54 -47.59 -0.47
CA LYS A 436 22.61 -47.74 1.00
C LYS A 436 23.24 -46.52 1.68
N MET A 437 24.31 -45.96 1.12
CA MET A 437 24.93 -44.71 1.61
C MET A 437 24.07 -43.45 1.36
N THR A 438 23.05 -43.52 0.50
CA THR A 438 22.07 -42.44 0.34
C THR A 438 20.98 -42.51 1.41
N HIS A 439 20.71 -43.72 1.94
CA HIS A 439 19.72 -43.95 2.99
C HIS A 439 20.27 -43.80 4.42
N GLU A 440 21.58 -43.99 4.62
CA GLU A 440 22.26 -43.68 5.88
C GLU A 440 22.65 -42.19 5.90
N SER A 441 21.95 -41.39 6.71
CA SER A 441 22.30 -39.97 6.88
C SER A 441 23.75 -39.86 7.38
N LYS A 442 24.61 -39.20 6.60
CA LYS A 442 26.00 -38.87 7.00
C LYS A 442 26.04 -38.40 8.46
N PRO A 443 27.03 -38.81 9.27
CA PRO A 443 27.18 -38.28 10.61
C PRO A 443 27.34 -36.76 10.49
N LEU A 444 26.42 -36.03 11.14
CA LEU A 444 26.40 -34.57 11.09
C LEU A 444 27.76 -34.04 11.54
N ASN A 445 28.37 -33.19 10.71
CA ASN A 445 29.62 -32.54 11.09
C ASN A 445 29.38 -31.73 12.38
N LYS A 446 30.40 -31.51 13.24
CA LYS A 446 30.22 -30.80 14.53
C LYS A 446 29.53 -29.44 14.34
N TYR A 447 29.85 -28.76 13.24
CA TYR A 447 29.20 -27.51 12.81
C TYR A 447 27.72 -27.71 12.42
N GLU A 448 27.36 -28.79 11.73
CA GLU A 448 25.97 -29.05 11.33
C GLU A 448 25.07 -29.37 12.51
N LYS A 449 25.61 -30.05 13.54
CA LYS A 449 24.89 -30.27 14.80
C LYS A 449 24.63 -28.94 15.52
N MET A 450 25.64 -28.07 15.61
CA MET A 450 25.48 -26.73 16.19
C MET A 450 24.50 -25.85 15.42
N ARG A 451 24.56 -25.90 14.08
CA ARG A 451 23.61 -25.19 13.22
C ARG A 451 22.18 -25.67 13.43
N LYS A 452 21.96 -26.99 13.59
CA LYS A 452 20.62 -27.52 13.93
C LYS A 452 20.15 -27.05 15.30
N GLU A 453 21.01 -27.04 16.31
CA GLU A 453 20.68 -26.53 17.64
C GLU A 453 20.33 -25.03 17.61
N LEU A 454 21.11 -24.24 16.88
CA LEU A 454 20.84 -22.81 16.64
C LEU A 454 19.50 -22.61 15.92
N LEU A 455 19.24 -23.33 14.83
CA LEU A 455 17.99 -23.20 14.07
C LEU A 455 16.78 -23.63 14.89
N THR A 456 16.93 -24.64 15.74
CA THR A 456 15.89 -25.05 16.69
C THR A 456 15.63 -23.96 17.73
N PHE A 457 16.69 -23.39 18.30
CA PHE A 457 16.58 -22.26 19.23
C PHE A 457 15.92 -21.03 18.58
N LEU A 458 16.30 -20.68 17.35
CA LEU A 458 15.69 -19.59 16.59
C LEU A 458 14.22 -19.88 16.30
N THR A 459 13.87 -21.12 15.93
CA THR A 459 12.48 -21.52 15.68
C THR A 459 11.63 -21.37 16.94
N GLN A 460 12.11 -21.86 18.09
CA GLN A 460 11.44 -21.69 19.39
C GLN A 460 11.32 -20.22 19.81
N THR A 461 12.33 -19.41 19.48
CA THR A 461 12.30 -17.97 19.77
C THR A 461 11.26 -17.27 18.91
N PHE A 462 11.21 -17.56 17.62
CA PHE A 462 10.22 -17.00 16.71
C PHE A 462 8.80 -17.50 17.04
N GLU A 463 8.63 -18.76 17.41
CA GLU A 463 7.34 -19.29 17.89
C GLU A 463 6.86 -18.61 19.18
N LYS A 464 7.77 -18.08 20.00
CA LYS A 464 7.38 -17.36 21.22
C LYS A 464 7.00 -15.90 20.97
N TYR A 465 7.69 -15.22 20.05
CA TYR A 465 7.56 -13.76 19.89
C TYR A 465 6.84 -13.33 18.60
N LEU A 466 6.68 -14.23 17.61
CA LEU A 466 5.95 -13.99 16.36
C LEU A 466 4.60 -14.71 16.36
N ASN A 467 3.88 -14.65 17.48
CA ASN A 467 2.49 -15.10 17.56
C ASN A 467 1.59 -14.21 16.71
N THR A 468 0.42 -14.72 16.35
CA THR A 468 -0.56 -13.94 15.58
C THR A 468 -1.21 -12.90 16.50
N PRO A 469 -1.31 -11.61 16.09
CA PRO A 469 -1.93 -10.60 16.93
C PRO A 469 -3.39 -10.86 17.32
N LYS A 470 -4.10 -11.72 16.57
CA LYS A 470 -5.52 -12.08 16.78
C LYS A 470 -5.77 -12.83 18.09
N GLU A 471 -4.74 -13.46 18.65
CA GLU A 471 -4.85 -14.26 19.89
C GLU A 471 -4.82 -13.38 21.15
N LEU A 472 -4.41 -12.12 21.01
CA LEU A 472 -4.29 -11.20 22.13
C LEU A 472 -5.60 -10.44 22.38
N PRO A 473 -5.90 -10.13 23.65
CA PRO A 473 -7.04 -9.30 23.99
C PRO A 473 -6.89 -7.89 23.43
N PHE A 474 -8.01 -7.29 23.03
CA PHE A 474 -8.12 -5.92 22.49
C PHE A 474 -7.29 -5.63 21.24
N HIS A 475 -6.91 -6.65 20.47
CA HIS A 475 -6.17 -6.48 19.23
C HIS A 475 -6.91 -5.63 18.19
N GLU A 476 -8.25 -5.63 18.22
CA GLU A 476 -9.12 -4.83 17.35
C GLU A 476 -8.96 -3.33 17.59
N ILE A 477 -8.39 -2.89 18.71
CA ILE A 477 -8.12 -1.46 18.94
C ILE A 477 -6.97 -0.98 18.04
N PHE A 478 -6.02 -1.85 17.77
CA PHE A 478 -4.77 -1.51 17.07
C PHE A 478 -4.76 -1.97 15.62
N ILE A 479 -5.48 -3.06 15.30
CA ILE A 479 -5.43 -3.71 13.99
C ILE A 479 -6.77 -3.58 13.27
N PHE A 480 -6.71 -2.95 12.10
CA PHE A 480 -7.87 -2.86 11.21
C PHE A 480 -7.94 -4.06 10.26
N ASN A 481 -9.04 -4.82 10.29
CA ASN A 481 -9.22 -6.07 9.54
C ASN A 481 -10.46 -6.13 8.63
N ASP A 482 -11.31 -5.08 8.60
CA ASP A 482 -12.51 -5.08 7.76
C ASP A 482 -12.20 -4.95 6.25
N ILE A 483 -12.52 -6.00 5.49
CA ILE A 483 -12.33 -6.06 4.03
C ILE A 483 -13.38 -5.24 3.27
N SER A 484 -14.49 -4.85 3.90
CA SER A 484 -15.58 -4.10 3.28
C SER A 484 -15.12 -2.76 2.70
N ILE A 485 -13.99 -2.24 3.21
CA ILE A 485 -13.31 -1.05 2.69
C ILE A 485 -12.97 -1.15 1.18
N ARG A 486 -12.82 -2.37 0.67
CA ARG A 486 -12.56 -2.64 -0.75
C ARG A 486 -13.61 -2.01 -1.66
N GLN A 487 -14.89 -2.07 -1.30
CA GLN A 487 -15.98 -1.53 -2.10
C GLN A 487 -15.89 0.00 -2.24
N HIS A 488 -15.43 0.67 -1.18
CA HIS A 488 -15.25 2.12 -1.14
C HIS A 488 -14.02 2.58 -1.92
N ILE A 489 -12.98 1.74 -2.02
CA ILE A 489 -11.71 2.10 -2.67
C ILE A 489 -11.69 1.71 -4.15
N GLU A 490 -12.11 0.49 -4.51
CA GLU A 490 -11.96 -0.05 -5.88
C GLU A 490 -13.07 0.37 -6.85
N GLY A 491 -14.16 1.00 -6.37
CA GLY A 491 -15.18 1.60 -7.22
C GLY A 491 -15.76 0.64 -8.28
N ILE A 492 -16.31 -0.50 -7.85
CA ILE A 492 -16.78 -1.57 -8.74
C ILE A 492 -18.22 -1.30 -9.24
N GLN A 493 -18.39 -0.23 -10.00
CA GLN A 493 -19.71 0.24 -10.45
C GLN A 493 -20.38 -0.71 -11.45
N MET A 494 -19.62 -1.27 -12.40
CA MET A 494 -20.18 -2.15 -13.44
C MET A 494 -20.69 -3.47 -12.88
N ALA A 495 -19.99 -4.08 -11.93
CA ALA A 495 -20.47 -5.30 -11.28
C ALA A 495 -21.72 -5.03 -10.44
N SER A 496 -21.77 -3.90 -9.74
CA SER A 496 -22.94 -3.50 -8.94
C SER A 496 -24.16 -3.23 -9.82
N LEU A 497 -23.97 -2.55 -10.96
CA LEU A 497 -25.04 -2.32 -11.94
C LEU A 497 -25.52 -3.63 -12.57
N HIS A 498 -24.59 -4.51 -12.94
CA HIS A 498 -24.93 -5.82 -13.47
C HIS A 498 -25.74 -6.64 -12.46
N GLU A 499 -25.26 -6.75 -11.21
CA GLU A 499 -25.97 -7.48 -10.16
C GLU A 499 -27.36 -6.88 -9.89
N ALA A 500 -27.49 -5.55 -9.86
CA ALA A 500 -28.77 -4.89 -9.66
C ALA A 500 -29.78 -5.17 -10.79
N LEU A 501 -29.32 -5.23 -12.04
CA LEU A 501 -30.16 -5.46 -13.21
C LEU A 501 -30.48 -6.95 -13.44
N VAL A 502 -29.58 -7.86 -13.05
CA VAL A 502 -29.80 -9.32 -13.14
C VAL A 502 -30.61 -9.83 -11.95
N ASN A 503 -30.32 -9.35 -10.75
CA ASN A 503 -30.93 -9.77 -9.50
C ASN A 503 -31.42 -8.57 -8.67
N PRO A 504 -32.58 -7.98 -9.02
CA PRO A 504 -33.11 -6.83 -8.31
C PRO A 504 -33.48 -7.13 -6.85
N GLN A 505 -33.69 -8.41 -6.49
CA GLN A 505 -34.01 -8.82 -5.12
C GLN A 505 -32.88 -8.49 -4.14
N ALA A 506 -31.62 -8.59 -4.57
CA ALA A 506 -30.46 -8.30 -3.71
C ALA A 506 -30.51 -6.88 -3.12
N TYR A 507 -31.15 -5.93 -3.83
CA TYR A 507 -31.26 -4.54 -3.43
C TYR A 507 -32.67 -4.17 -2.93
N LEU A 508 -33.72 -4.63 -3.61
CA LEU A 508 -35.11 -4.29 -3.27
C LEU A 508 -35.67 -5.10 -2.10
N GLN A 509 -35.06 -6.25 -1.77
CA GLN A 509 -35.47 -7.15 -0.68
C GLN A 509 -36.97 -7.52 -0.72
N CYS A 510 -37.55 -7.58 -1.93
CA CYS A 510 -38.97 -7.86 -2.12
C CYS A 510 -39.26 -9.36 -2.14
N GLN A 511 -40.50 -9.74 -1.83
CA GLN A 511 -40.96 -11.14 -1.88
C GLN A 511 -41.33 -11.61 -3.30
N CYS A 512 -41.60 -10.67 -4.22
CA CYS A 512 -42.15 -10.99 -5.55
C CYS A 512 -41.10 -11.28 -6.63
N CYS A 513 -39.83 -10.92 -6.43
CA CYS A 513 -38.76 -11.10 -7.41
C CYS A 513 -37.77 -12.22 -7.02
N THR A 514 -38.24 -13.23 -6.29
CA THR A 514 -37.41 -14.38 -5.88
C THR A 514 -37.05 -15.25 -7.07
N LEU A 515 -35.78 -15.24 -7.46
CA LEU A 515 -35.30 -15.95 -8.64
C LEU A 515 -34.85 -17.38 -8.30
N PRO A 516 -35.35 -18.42 -9.00
CA PRO A 516 -34.81 -19.77 -8.87
C PRO A 516 -33.42 -19.87 -9.50
N ASN A 517 -33.17 -19.16 -10.61
CA ASN A 517 -31.89 -19.12 -11.33
C ASN A 517 -31.62 -17.69 -11.86
N ASN A 518 -30.34 -17.29 -11.96
CA ASN A 518 -29.96 -15.96 -12.44
C ASN A 518 -30.42 -15.64 -13.88
N SER A 519 -30.61 -16.68 -14.72
CA SER A 519 -31.11 -16.55 -16.10
C SER A 519 -32.63 -16.43 -16.21
N SER A 520 -33.39 -16.74 -15.15
CA SER A 520 -34.85 -16.68 -15.21
C SER A 520 -35.35 -15.24 -15.22
N ILE A 521 -36.44 -15.00 -15.95
CA ILE A 521 -37.08 -13.69 -16.10
C ILE A 521 -38.49 -13.79 -15.51
N LEU A 522 -38.80 -12.92 -14.53
CA LEU A 522 -40.12 -12.86 -13.89
C LEU A 522 -40.85 -11.59 -14.32
N LYS A 523 -42.17 -11.69 -14.51
CA LYS A 523 -43.05 -10.55 -14.84
C LYS A 523 -43.09 -9.47 -13.76
N THR A 524 -42.83 -9.84 -12.51
CA THR A 524 -42.83 -8.94 -11.34
C THR A 524 -41.60 -8.05 -11.24
N MET A 525 -40.58 -8.29 -12.09
CA MET A 525 -39.37 -7.47 -12.11
C MET A 525 -39.61 -6.08 -12.70
N PRO A 526 -38.76 -5.10 -12.35
CA PRO A 526 -38.73 -3.82 -13.05
C PRO A 526 -38.44 -3.99 -14.54
N ASP A 527 -39.08 -3.17 -15.38
CA ASP A 527 -39.00 -3.28 -16.86
C ASP A 527 -37.57 -3.23 -17.40
N VAL A 528 -36.73 -2.40 -16.78
CA VAL A 528 -35.32 -2.23 -17.16
C VAL A 528 -34.52 -3.50 -16.88
N CYS A 529 -34.84 -4.24 -15.81
CA CYS A 529 -34.21 -5.52 -15.49
C CYS A 529 -34.64 -6.61 -16.49
N ILE A 530 -35.92 -6.65 -16.87
CA ILE A 530 -36.44 -7.56 -17.90
C ILE A 530 -35.73 -7.29 -19.23
N LEU A 531 -35.70 -6.03 -19.64
CA LEU A 531 -35.08 -5.62 -20.90
C LEU A 531 -33.57 -5.85 -20.87
N TYR A 532 -32.92 -5.68 -19.70
CA TYR A 532 -31.52 -6.03 -19.52
C TYR A 532 -31.30 -7.54 -19.69
N LYS A 533 -32.12 -8.43 -19.13
CA LYS A 533 -31.93 -9.87 -19.37
C LYS A 533 -32.11 -10.24 -20.85
N LEU A 534 -33.12 -9.67 -21.51
CA LEU A 534 -33.33 -9.86 -22.95
C LEU A 534 -32.16 -9.32 -23.80
N HIS A 535 -31.58 -8.17 -23.44
CA HIS A 535 -30.45 -7.61 -24.21
C HIS A 535 -29.18 -8.48 -24.12
N LEU A 536 -29.01 -9.25 -23.03
CA LEU A 536 -27.85 -10.14 -22.86
C LEU A 536 -27.90 -11.32 -23.83
N GLU A 537 -29.09 -11.84 -24.13
CA GLU A 537 -29.34 -12.92 -25.09
C GLU A 537 -29.22 -12.45 -26.54
N CYS A 538 -29.39 -11.15 -26.78
CA CYS A 538 -29.31 -10.56 -28.09
C CYS A 538 -27.86 -10.38 -28.58
N GLY A 539 -27.69 -10.46 -29.90
CA GLY A 539 -26.42 -10.18 -30.58
C GLY A 539 -26.04 -8.69 -30.61
N LYS A 540 -25.00 -8.36 -31.39
CA LYS A 540 -24.44 -7.00 -31.46
C LYS A 540 -25.41 -5.92 -31.97
N LEU A 541 -26.29 -6.28 -32.90
CA LEU A 541 -27.32 -5.41 -33.46
C LEU A 541 -28.67 -5.98 -33.04
N ILE A 542 -29.42 -5.21 -32.28
CA ILE A 542 -30.71 -5.61 -31.71
C ILE A 542 -31.80 -4.87 -32.48
N ASN A 543 -32.74 -5.62 -33.06
CA ASN A 543 -33.94 -5.06 -33.67
C ASN A 543 -34.90 -4.61 -32.54
N LEU A 544 -35.29 -3.35 -32.53
CA LEU A 544 -36.17 -2.80 -31.49
C LEU A 544 -37.56 -3.42 -31.51
N TYR A 545 -38.07 -3.79 -32.69
CA TYR A 545 -39.38 -4.41 -32.81
C TYR A 545 -39.39 -5.81 -32.19
N ASP A 546 -38.39 -6.64 -32.50
CA ASP A 546 -38.29 -7.99 -31.96
C ASP A 546 -38.08 -7.96 -30.44
N LEU A 547 -37.28 -7.00 -29.96
CA LEU A 547 -37.08 -6.79 -28.51
C LEU A 547 -38.37 -6.35 -27.80
N LEU A 548 -39.18 -5.50 -28.43
CA LEU A 548 -40.50 -5.09 -27.93
C LEU A 548 -41.45 -6.29 -27.86
N GLN A 549 -41.49 -7.13 -28.89
CA GLN A 549 -42.32 -8.33 -28.87
C GLN A 549 -41.91 -9.28 -27.74
N SER A 550 -40.62 -9.55 -27.56
CA SER A 550 -40.12 -10.38 -26.45
C SER A 550 -40.47 -9.79 -25.08
N PHE A 551 -40.43 -8.46 -24.93
CA PHE A 551 -40.85 -7.79 -23.71
C PHE A 551 -42.35 -7.97 -23.43
N LEU A 552 -43.20 -7.81 -24.45
CA LEU A 552 -44.65 -7.97 -24.34
C LEU A 552 -45.03 -9.41 -23.95
N VAL A 553 -44.37 -10.43 -24.51
CA VAL A 553 -44.60 -11.86 -24.17
C VAL A 553 -44.38 -12.13 -22.68
N ILE A 554 -43.42 -11.44 -22.06
CA ILE A 554 -43.11 -11.63 -20.63
C ILE A 554 -44.09 -10.86 -19.74
N VAL A 555 -44.44 -9.62 -20.11
CA VAL A 555 -45.28 -8.75 -19.28
C VAL A 555 -46.77 -9.07 -19.43
N GLU A 556 -47.23 -9.55 -20.59
CA GLU A 556 -48.62 -9.95 -20.84
C GLU A 556 -48.70 -11.31 -21.54
N PRO A 557 -48.53 -12.43 -20.81
CA PRO A 557 -48.61 -13.77 -21.40
C PRO A 557 -50.04 -14.18 -21.84
N GLU A 558 -51.08 -13.46 -21.41
CA GLU A 558 -52.49 -13.82 -21.63
C GLU A 558 -53.14 -13.14 -22.87
N ASN A 559 -52.45 -12.24 -23.56
CA ASN A 559 -52.94 -11.63 -24.80
C ASN A 559 -52.61 -12.53 -26.00
N ASN A 560 -53.37 -13.61 -26.15
CA ASN A 560 -53.34 -14.49 -27.32
C ASN A 560 -53.71 -13.73 -28.60
N GLU A 561 -52.74 -13.63 -29.52
CA GLU A 561 -52.79 -13.61 -30.99
C GLU A 561 -53.73 -12.66 -31.78
N ASP A 562 -54.77 -12.04 -31.19
CA ASP A 562 -55.79 -11.30 -31.95
C ASP A 562 -55.80 -9.76 -31.78
N CYS A 563 -54.90 -9.19 -30.98
CA CYS A 563 -54.77 -7.73 -30.85
C CYS A 563 -53.47 -7.21 -31.50
N LYS A 564 -53.53 -6.86 -32.79
CA LYS A 564 -52.44 -6.15 -33.50
C LYS A 564 -52.08 -4.78 -32.91
N ALA A 565 -52.89 -4.26 -31.98
CA ALA A 565 -52.67 -2.97 -31.34
C ALA A 565 -51.90 -3.14 -30.02
N ILE A 566 -50.64 -2.71 -30.01
CA ILE A 566 -49.82 -2.63 -28.80
C ILE A 566 -50.43 -1.57 -27.88
N LYS A 567 -50.68 -1.90 -26.62
CA LYS A 567 -51.17 -0.92 -25.64
C LYS A 567 -50.17 0.25 -25.53
N PRO A 568 -50.61 1.52 -25.63
CA PRO A 568 -49.69 2.67 -25.65
C PRO A 568 -48.88 2.78 -24.35
N GLU A 569 -49.44 2.33 -23.22
CA GLU A 569 -48.74 2.29 -21.93
C GLU A 569 -47.55 1.31 -21.92
N LEU A 570 -47.71 0.12 -22.51
CA LEU A 570 -46.63 -0.86 -22.60
C LEU A 570 -45.54 -0.40 -23.57
N GLN A 571 -45.94 0.23 -24.67
CA GLN A 571 -44.99 0.87 -25.58
C GLN A 571 -44.20 1.98 -24.88
N ALA A 572 -44.86 2.83 -24.08
CA ALA A 572 -44.20 3.88 -23.30
C ALA A 572 -43.20 3.29 -22.29
N ARG A 573 -43.61 2.28 -21.51
CA ARG A 573 -42.74 1.55 -20.56
C ARG A 573 -41.51 0.94 -21.23
N PHE A 574 -41.71 0.29 -22.38
CA PHE A 574 -40.61 -0.25 -23.19
C PHE A 574 -39.66 0.87 -23.66
N THR A 575 -40.18 1.96 -24.23
CA THR A 575 -39.34 3.06 -24.69
C THR A 575 -38.57 3.72 -23.56
N GLN A 576 -39.16 3.83 -22.38
CA GLN A 576 -38.48 4.31 -21.18
C GLN A 576 -37.34 3.35 -20.77
N ALA A 577 -37.61 2.04 -20.69
CA ALA A 577 -36.58 1.06 -20.35
C ALA A 577 -35.42 1.05 -21.36
N VAL A 578 -35.71 1.19 -22.66
CA VAL A 578 -34.68 1.33 -23.71
C VAL A 578 -33.87 2.61 -23.51
N ALA A 579 -34.53 3.74 -23.21
CA ALA A 579 -33.85 5.01 -22.95
C ALA A 579 -32.97 4.94 -21.70
N GLU A 580 -33.40 4.24 -20.65
CA GLU A 580 -32.60 4.01 -19.46
C GLU A 580 -31.38 3.11 -19.75
N LEU A 581 -31.52 2.06 -20.57
CA LEU A 581 -30.38 1.26 -21.03
C LEU A 581 -29.41 2.06 -21.92
N GLU A 582 -29.92 2.98 -22.74
CA GLU A 582 -29.07 3.89 -23.52
C GLU A 582 -28.35 4.90 -22.62
N TYR A 583 -29.04 5.45 -21.62
CA TYR A 583 -28.47 6.35 -20.63
C TYR A 583 -27.35 5.68 -19.80
N LEU A 584 -27.56 4.43 -19.39
CA LEU A 584 -26.55 3.62 -18.70
C LEU A 584 -25.39 3.19 -19.61
N GLY A 585 -25.52 3.35 -20.93
CA GLY A 585 -24.48 3.03 -21.91
C GLY A 585 -24.41 1.55 -22.28
N PHE A 586 -25.46 0.76 -22.03
CA PHE A 586 -25.53 -0.65 -22.47
C PHE A 586 -25.87 -0.77 -23.95
N VAL A 587 -26.69 0.14 -24.46
CA VAL A 587 -27.10 0.22 -25.87
C VAL A 587 -26.87 1.62 -26.43
N LYS A 588 -26.79 1.73 -27.75
CA LYS A 588 -26.71 3.00 -28.47
C LYS A 588 -27.51 2.93 -29.76
N SER A 589 -28.23 4.00 -30.08
CA SER A 589 -28.90 4.16 -31.38
C SER A 589 -27.96 3.86 -32.56
N SER A 590 -28.38 2.93 -33.45
CA SER A 590 -27.61 2.58 -34.64
C SER A 590 -27.84 3.60 -35.75
N LYS A 591 -26.76 4.12 -36.34
CA LYS A 591 -26.83 4.90 -37.59
C LYS A 591 -26.79 4.04 -38.85
N ARG A 592 -26.51 2.74 -38.71
CA ARG A 592 -26.27 1.82 -39.84
C ARG A 592 -27.55 1.17 -40.36
N LYS A 593 -28.52 0.93 -39.48
CA LYS A 593 -29.79 0.29 -39.80
C LYS A 593 -30.89 0.98 -39.01
N ALA A 594 -31.96 1.39 -39.67
CA ALA A 594 -33.13 1.96 -39.03
C ALA A 594 -33.73 0.96 -38.04
N ASP A 595 -34.33 1.46 -36.96
CA ASP A 595 -35.02 0.67 -35.93
C ASP A 595 -34.15 -0.38 -35.20
N HIS A 596 -32.84 -0.18 -35.20
CA HIS A 596 -31.90 -1.03 -34.48
C HIS A 596 -31.10 -0.24 -33.44
N VAL A 597 -30.81 -0.91 -32.33
CA VAL A 597 -29.83 -0.45 -31.35
C VAL A 597 -28.59 -1.34 -31.38
N THR A 598 -27.44 -0.73 -31.16
CA THR A 598 -26.15 -1.42 -31.08
C THR A 598 -25.82 -1.67 -29.62
N ARG A 599 -25.52 -2.91 -29.27
CA ARG A 599 -25.03 -3.28 -27.94
C ARG A 599 -23.59 -2.81 -27.76
N LEU A 600 -23.31 -2.13 -26.65
CA LEU A 600 -21.99 -1.56 -26.34
C LEU A 600 -21.17 -2.43 -25.38
N THR A 601 -21.84 -3.22 -24.53
CA THR A 601 -21.19 -4.09 -23.54
C THR A 601 -21.30 -5.56 -23.94
N TRP A 602 -20.34 -6.36 -23.52
CA TRP A 602 -20.41 -7.82 -23.65
C TRP A 602 -20.74 -8.39 -22.27
N SER A 603 -21.47 -9.50 -22.23
CA SER A 603 -21.64 -10.25 -20.98
C SER A 603 -20.25 -10.69 -20.50
N ALA A 604 -19.95 -10.42 -19.24
CA ALA A 604 -18.73 -10.92 -18.59
C ALA A 604 -18.76 -12.46 -18.49
#